data_AF-A0A1H4ECR6-F1
#
_entry.id   AF-A0A1H4ECR6-F1
#
_cell.length_a   1.000
_cell.length_b   1.000
_cell.length_c   1.000
_cell.angle_alpha   90.00
_cell.angle_beta   90.00
_cell.angle_gamma   90.00
#
_symmetry.space_group_name_H-M   'P 1'
#
loop_
_entity.id
_entity.type
_entity.pdbx_description
1 polymer ?
#
loop_
_entity_poly.entity_id
_entity_poly.type
_entity_poly.pdbx_seq_one_letter_code
_entity_poly.pdbx_strand_id
1 'polypeptide(L)'
;MANRLNLPAGIRRWQDGDGKSQPFEGYDYSLLEDCDSAYRFTAVADVGKIETLFNHFSRFLSDESFFILEYYPDETIALRSSREEPRLIPSVYYSPYLATPSILKTITPYLSRMIHDGFVGFGIANNRMGLEFFYSEEKVLSFFTDNHLRLSHLFCQYQIPYHNALVLPADYGHDHLSLLALPAEQLPESLLCVNNRDLDASLFCRELIEQLDMYQVEEGLSFFLTRKEQEQIEALIKSELPGHDLAEVEFGGLLLDWSDFVTECEHTFDGDLWEYRQGLVIRDAIQLVIEMAPKALADKIMSIISEPDMAFKKILIDRRKRLDPPTDITLTKNRFWYHGMVRNQGSDLRRDLIRHGWFKG
;
A
#
# COMPACT_ATOMS: atom_id res chain seq x y z
N MET A 1 -14.14 7.53 -35.99
CA MET A 1 -15.23 7.42 -35.00
C MET A 1 -14.58 6.96 -33.72
N ALA A 2 -14.59 7.78 -32.65
CA ALA A 2 -14.05 7.35 -31.37
C ALA A 2 -14.94 6.23 -30.84
N ASN A 3 -14.39 5.02 -30.67
CA ASN A 3 -15.13 3.92 -30.09
C ASN A 3 -15.52 4.30 -28.66
N ARG A 4 -16.77 4.03 -28.30
CA ARG A 4 -17.24 4.16 -26.91
C ARG A 4 -16.41 3.23 -26.03
N LEU A 5 -16.00 3.73 -24.87
CA LEU A 5 -15.37 2.94 -23.83
C LEU A 5 -16.32 1.83 -23.36
N ASN A 6 -15.91 0.57 -23.46
CA ASN A 6 -16.63 -0.52 -22.80
C ASN A 6 -16.18 -0.59 -21.34
N LEU A 7 -17.13 -0.41 -20.44
CA LEU A 7 -16.89 -0.51 -19.00
C LEU A 7 -16.96 -1.96 -18.53
N PRO A 8 -16.35 -2.28 -17.38
CA PRO A 8 -16.55 -3.56 -16.71
C PRO A 8 -18.02 -3.83 -16.39
N ALA A 9 -18.41 -5.10 -16.33
CA ALA A 9 -19.81 -5.49 -16.20
C ALA A 9 -20.45 -4.99 -14.90
N GLY A 10 -19.65 -4.93 -13.83
CA GLY A 10 -20.01 -4.40 -12.53
C GLY A 10 -20.14 -2.87 -12.47
N ILE A 11 -19.84 -2.13 -13.53
CA ILE A 11 -20.02 -0.66 -13.56
C ILE A 11 -21.21 -0.31 -14.44
N ARG A 12 -22.26 0.25 -13.82
CA ARG A 12 -23.48 0.66 -14.51
C ARG A 12 -23.69 2.17 -14.43
N ARG A 13 -23.55 2.86 -15.56
CA ARG A 13 -23.85 4.30 -15.62
C ARG A 13 -25.33 4.57 -15.40
N TRP A 14 -25.64 5.66 -14.68
CA TRP A 14 -27.00 6.16 -14.58
C TRP A 14 -27.46 6.69 -15.95
N GLN A 15 -28.70 6.38 -16.32
CA GLN A 15 -29.25 6.78 -17.61
C GLN A 15 -29.62 8.28 -17.68
N ASP A 16 -29.77 8.93 -16.51
CA ASP A 16 -30.38 10.26 -16.38
C ASP A 16 -29.37 11.42 -16.17
N GLY A 17 -28.07 11.17 -16.36
CA GLY A 17 -27.06 12.23 -16.29
C GLY A 17 -27.06 13.11 -17.55
N ASP A 18 -27.06 14.44 -17.35
CA ASP A 18 -26.90 15.48 -18.38
C ASP A 18 -25.83 15.03 -19.39
N GLY A 19 -26.23 14.65 -20.62
CA GLY A 19 -25.47 13.78 -21.56
C GLY A 19 -24.17 14.34 -22.14
N LYS A 20 -23.35 15.02 -21.35
CA LYS A 20 -22.24 15.87 -21.78
C LYS A 20 -20.86 15.24 -21.61
N SER A 21 -20.69 14.22 -20.78
CA SER A 21 -19.39 13.55 -20.60
C SER A 21 -19.52 12.06 -20.91
N GLN A 22 -19.28 11.69 -22.17
CA GLN A 22 -19.03 10.29 -22.53
C GLN A 22 -17.58 9.96 -22.13
N PRO A 23 -17.34 8.87 -21.38
CA PRO A 23 -16.00 8.47 -21.05
C PRO A 23 -15.31 7.97 -22.32
N PHE A 24 -14.09 8.44 -22.52
CA PHE A 24 -13.20 7.98 -23.58
C PHE A 24 -11.97 7.39 -22.91
N GLU A 25 -11.32 6.45 -23.60
CA GLU A 25 -10.01 6.00 -23.18
C GLU A 25 -9.03 7.16 -23.15
N GLY A 26 -8.14 7.17 -22.16
CA GLY A 26 -7.07 8.13 -22.09
C GLY A 26 -6.23 7.96 -20.84
N TYR A 27 -5.10 8.66 -20.81
CA TYR A 27 -4.28 8.78 -19.61
C TYR A 27 -3.83 10.23 -19.41
N ASP A 28 -3.58 10.56 -18.15
CA ASP A 28 -2.83 11.75 -17.73
C ASP A 28 -1.73 11.30 -16.76
N TYR A 29 -0.73 12.14 -16.55
CA TYR A 29 0.30 11.89 -15.56
C TYR A 29 0.89 13.17 -14.99
N SER A 30 1.33 13.09 -13.74
CA SER A 30 2.01 14.17 -13.04
C SER A 30 3.23 13.63 -12.30
N LEU A 31 4.13 14.53 -11.92
CA LEU A 31 5.11 14.20 -10.89
C LEU A 31 4.39 13.85 -9.60
N LEU A 32 4.95 12.90 -8.85
CA LEU A 32 4.49 12.59 -7.51
C LEU A 32 4.88 13.75 -6.58
N GLU A 33 4.01 14.09 -5.64
CA GLU A 33 4.30 15.13 -4.64
C GLU A 33 5.62 14.81 -3.90
N ASP A 34 6.43 15.84 -3.65
CA ASP A 34 7.74 15.74 -3.02
C ASP A 34 8.74 14.78 -3.70
N CYS A 35 8.58 14.53 -5.01
CA CYS A 35 9.49 13.71 -5.80
C CYS A 35 9.87 14.37 -7.14
N ASP A 36 11.18 14.49 -7.40
CA ASP A 36 11.70 15.07 -8.65
C ASP A 36 11.81 14.05 -9.80
N SER A 37 11.62 12.77 -9.51
CA SER A 37 11.92 11.67 -10.45
C SER A 37 10.94 10.50 -10.36
N ALA A 38 9.75 10.71 -9.82
CA ALA A 38 8.68 9.72 -9.82
C ALA A 38 7.40 10.34 -10.33
N TYR A 39 6.62 9.52 -11.04
CA TYR A 39 5.44 9.94 -11.76
C TYR A 39 4.26 9.06 -11.36
N ARG A 40 3.10 9.68 -11.20
CA ARG A 40 1.82 9.01 -11.09
C ARG A 40 1.08 9.15 -12.41
N PHE A 41 0.70 8.02 -13.00
CA PHE A 41 -0.20 7.99 -14.15
C PHE A 41 -1.60 7.62 -13.68
N THR A 42 -2.60 8.25 -14.26
CA THR A 42 -4.01 7.90 -14.12
C THR A 42 -4.56 7.61 -15.51
N ALA A 43 -5.17 6.45 -15.71
CA ALA A 43 -5.68 6.05 -17.01
C ALA A 43 -7.07 5.41 -16.91
N VAL A 44 -7.85 5.63 -17.96
CA VAL A 44 -9.10 4.91 -18.23
C VAL A 44 -8.89 4.16 -19.54
N ALA A 45 -9.09 2.85 -19.50
CA ALA A 45 -8.88 1.96 -20.64
C ALA A 45 -10.11 1.09 -20.85
N ASP A 46 -10.35 0.70 -22.10
CA ASP A 46 -11.41 -0.24 -22.44
C ASP A 46 -11.20 -1.55 -21.68
N VAL A 47 -12.29 -2.13 -21.17
CA VAL A 47 -12.23 -3.35 -20.37
C VAL A 47 -11.48 -4.49 -21.08
N GLY A 48 -11.59 -4.58 -22.41
CA GLY A 48 -10.88 -5.58 -23.21
C GLY A 48 -9.35 -5.42 -23.23
N LYS A 49 -8.83 -4.27 -22.80
CA LYS A 49 -7.38 -4.02 -22.73
C LYS A 49 -6.78 -4.29 -21.35
N ILE A 50 -7.58 -4.34 -20.28
CA ILE A 50 -7.09 -4.37 -18.89
C ILE A 50 -6.18 -5.57 -18.63
N GLU A 51 -6.63 -6.78 -18.96
CA GLU A 51 -5.83 -8.00 -18.81
C GLU A 51 -4.50 -7.91 -19.58
N THR A 52 -4.53 -7.38 -20.80
CA THR A 52 -3.32 -7.30 -21.64
C THR A 52 -2.36 -6.24 -21.11
N LEU A 53 -2.86 -5.09 -20.65
CA LEU A 53 -2.07 -4.05 -20.00
C LEU A 53 -1.41 -4.57 -18.73
N PHE A 54 -2.17 -5.27 -17.87
CA PHE A 54 -1.67 -5.89 -16.66
C PHE A 54 -0.54 -6.90 -16.97
N ASN A 55 -0.78 -7.81 -17.91
CA ASN A 55 0.20 -8.82 -18.34
C ASN A 55 1.43 -8.23 -19.04
N HIS A 56 1.31 -7.07 -19.70
CA HIS A 56 2.46 -6.38 -20.27
C HIS A 56 3.24 -5.67 -19.17
N PHE A 57 2.57 -4.93 -18.29
CA PHE A 57 3.18 -4.20 -17.20
C PHE A 57 3.98 -5.12 -16.27
N SER A 58 3.44 -6.30 -15.94
CA SER A 58 4.11 -7.26 -15.06
C SER A 58 5.49 -7.73 -15.58
N ARG A 59 5.74 -7.62 -16.89
CA ARG A 59 7.06 -7.89 -17.48
C ARG A 59 8.13 -6.87 -17.08
N PHE A 60 7.71 -5.69 -16.61
CA PHE A 60 8.64 -4.69 -16.09
C PHE A 60 9.15 -5.01 -14.68
N LEU A 61 8.50 -5.92 -13.96
CA LEU A 61 8.86 -6.34 -12.59
C LEU A 61 9.87 -7.51 -12.58
N SER A 62 9.84 -8.33 -13.64
CA SER A 62 10.71 -9.47 -14.03
C SER A 62 10.99 -10.58 -13.00
N ASP A 63 11.29 -10.27 -11.74
CA ASP A 63 11.78 -11.23 -10.74
C ASP A 63 10.73 -11.46 -9.66
N GLU A 64 10.57 -10.48 -8.77
CA GLU A 64 9.68 -10.52 -7.62
C GLU A 64 8.73 -9.32 -7.61
N SER A 65 7.57 -9.52 -7.01
CA SER A 65 6.57 -8.47 -6.79
C SER A 65 5.67 -8.91 -5.64
N PHE A 66 4.87 -7.98 -5.14
CA PHE A 66 3.72 -8.30 -4.31
C PHE A 66 2.43 -7.99 -5.08
N PHE A 67 1.40 -8.77 -4.79
CA PHE A 67 0.07 -8.58 -5.32
C PHE A 67 -0.76 -7.75 -4.34
N ILE A 68 -1.58 -6.86 -4.87
CA ILE A 68 -2.49 -6.01 -4.12
C ILE A 68 -3.91 -6.48 -4.42
N LEU A 69 -4.72 -6.68 -3.39
CA LEU A 69 -6.14 -6.98 -3.51
C LEU A 69 -6.94 -6.03 -2.63
N GLU A 70 -7.97 -5.41 -3.20
CA GLU A 70 -8.88 -4.49 -2.52
C GLU A 70 -10.31 -5.01 -2.71
N TYR A 71 -11.05 -5.27 -1.63
CA TYR A 71 -12.45 -5.68 -1.71
C TYR A 71 -13.19 -5.49 -0.38
N TYR A 72 -14.50 -5.70 -0.37
CA TYR A 72 -15.36 -5.60 0.82
C TYR A 72 -15.63 -6.97 1.44
N PRO A 73 -15.05 -7.32 2.60
CA PRO A 73 -15.35 -8.57 3.27
C PRO A 73 -16.76 -8.60 3.90
N ASP A 74 -17.40 -9.78 3.94
CA ASP A 74 -18.76 -9.98 4.47
C ASP A 74 -18.94 -9.52 5.93
N GLU A 75 -17.88 -9.64 6.75
CA GLU A 75 -17.89 -9.27 8.17
C GLU A 75 -18.17 -7.77 8.38
N THR A 76 -17.77 -6.94 7.42
CA THR A 76 -18.03 -5.49 7.40
C THR A 76 -19.49 -5.17 7.06
N ILE A 77 -20.19 -6.07 6.37
CA ILE A 77 -21.59 -5.90 5.95
C ILE A 77 -22.56 -6.34 7.06
N ALA A 78 -22.19 -7.36 7.85
CA ALA A 78 -23.05 -7.96 8.88
C ALA A 78 -23.24 -7.11 10.15
N LEU A 79 -22.40 -6.10 10.40
CA LEU A 79 -22.44 -5.26 11.61
C LEU A 79 -23.53 -4.18 11.59
N ARG A 80 -24.29 -4.05 10.50
CA ARG A 80 -25.21 -2.91 10.33
C ARG A 80 -26.53 -3.09 11.06
N SER A 81 -26.71 -2.32 12.13
CA SER A 81 -28.03 -1.98 12.65
C SER A 81 -28.10 -0.46 12.87
N SER A 82 -28.94 0.22 12.08
CA SER A 82 -29.32 1.65 12.17
C SER A 82 -28.53 2.66 11.30
N ARG A 83 -29.16 3.84 11.13
CA ARG A 83 -29.15 4.73 9.95
C ARG A 83 -28.00 5.76 9.87
N GLU A 84 -26.94 5.63 10.67
CA GLU A 84 -25.89 6.67 10.78
C GLU A 84 -24.46 6.10 10.81
N GLU A 85 -24.20 5.00 10.10
CA GLU A 85 -22.85 4.42 10.04
C GLU A 85 -22.03 4.96 8.86
N PRO A 86 -20.69 5.13 9.04
CA PRO A 86 -19.79 5.61 7.99
C PRO A 86 -19.83 4.73 6.72
N ARG A 87 -19.39 5.30 5.60
CA ARG A 87 -19.24 4.55 4.34
C ARG A 87 -18.38 3.33 4.59
N LEU A 88 -18.76 2.19 3.99
CA LEU A 88 -17.90 1.01 4.00
C LEU A 88 -16.60 1.40 3.30
N ILE A 89 -15.48 1.05 3.91
CA ILE A 89 -14.14 1.21 3.33
C ILE A 89 -13.72 -0.21 2.94
N PRO A 90 -13.22 -0.43 1.70
CA PRO A 90 -12.71 -1.72 1.32
C PRO A 90 -11.48 -2.09 2.16
N SER A 91 -11.30 -3.37 2.43
CA SER A 91 -10.07 -3.88 3.03
C SER A 91 -9.03 -4.07 1.94
N VAL A 92 -7.79 -3.68 2.22
CA VAL A 92 -6.63 -3.85 1.34
C VAL A 92 -5.73 -4.95 1.88
N TYR A 93 -5.32 -5.87 1.02
CA TYR A 93 -4.45 -6.99 1.33
C TYR A 93 -3.24 -6.97 0.41
N TYR A 94 -2.05 -7.20 0.97
CA TYR A 94 -0.83 -7.40 0.21
C TYR A 94 -0.35 -8.85 0.36
N SER A 95 0.11 -9.46 -0.72
CA SER A 95 0.93 -10.67 -0.60
C SER A 95 2.33 -10.30 -0.09
N PRO A 96 3.11 -11.26 0.46
CA PRO A 96 4.55 -11.11 0.50
C PRO A 96 5.14 -10.93 -0.90
N TYR A 97 6.42 -10.57 -0.97
CA TYR A 97 7.16 -10.64 -2.23
C TYR A 97 7.24 -12.10 -2.68
N LEU A 98 6.68 -12.36 -3.85
CA LEU A 98 6.67 -13.66 -4.52
C LEU A 98 7.26 -13.50 -5.92
N ALA A 99 7.68 -14.62 -6.52
CA ALA A 99 8.09 -14.60 -7.91
C ALA A 99 6.91 -14.12 -8.78
N THR A 100 7.16 -13.09 -9.60
CA THR A 100 6.13 -12.47 -10.45
C THR A 100 5.38 -13.51 -11.30
N PRO A 101 6.05 -14.50 -11.94
CA PRO A 101 5.35 -15.54 -12.70
C PRO A 101 4.43 -16.43 -11.84
N SER A 102 4.77 -16.64 -10.56
CA SER A 102 3.93 -17.42 -9.63
C SER A 102 2.65 -16.66 -9.30
N ILE A 103 2.74 -15.35 -9.01
CA ILE A 103 1.56 -14.49 -8.80
C ILE A 103 0.65 -14.54 -10.04
N LEU A 104 1.21 -14.27 -11.22
CA LEU A 104 0.43 -14.25 -12.47
C LEU A 104 -0.29 -15.58 -12.70
N LYS A 105 0.40 -16.70 -12.48
CA LYS A 105 -0.19 -18.04 -12.61
C LYS A 105 -1.33 -18.27 -11.63
N THR A 106 -1.16 -17.87 -10.37
CA THR A 106 -2.18 -18.03 -9.32
C THR A 106 -3.42 -17.20 -9.61
N ILE A 107 -3.26 -15.95 -10.05
CA ILE A 107 -4.41 -15.05 -10.27
C ILE A 107 -5.10 -15.23 -11.63
N THR A 108 -4.44 -15.84 -12.61
CA THR A 108 -4.99 -16.02 -13.98
C THR A 108 -6.43 -16.55 -13.99
N PRO A 109 -6.81 -17.58 -13.20
CA PRO A 109 -8.18 -18.08 -13.17
C PRO A 109 -9.20 -17.07 -12.65
N TYR A 110 -8.76 -16.07 -11.87
CA TYR A 110 -9.58 -15.07 -11.19
C TYR A 110 -9.62 -13.73 -11.91
N LEU A 111 -8.68 -13.47 -12.82
CA LEU A 111 -8.45 -12.17 -13.42
C LEU A 111 -9.69 -11.58 -14.10
N SER A 112 -10.43 -12.38 -14.88
CA SER A 112 -11.68 -11.92 -15.50
C SER A 112 -12.72 -11.47 -14.46
N ARG A 113 -12.85 -12.20 -13.34
CA ARG A 113 -13.77 -11.84 -12.26
C ARG A 113 -13.35 -10.54 -11.58
N MET A 114 -12.07 -10.37 -11.26
CA MET A 114 -11.55 -9.16 -10.65
C MET A 114 -11.68 -7.92 -11.56
N ILE A 115 -11.46 -8.09 -12.87
CA ILE A 115 -11.66 -7.00 -13.85
C ILE A 115 -13.12 -6.57 -13.87
N HIS A 116 -14.05 -7.52 -13.90
CA HIS A 116 -15.46 -7.24 -14.14
C HIS A 116 -16.30 -6.94 -12.89
N ASP A 117 -15.93 -7.42 -11.70
CA ASP A 117 -16.71 -7.18 -10.47
C ASP A 117 -16.58 -5.73 -10.00
N GLY A 118 -17.69 -5.06 -9.69
CA GLY A 118 -17.70 -3.65 -9.29
C GLY A 118 -17.03 -3.36 -7.95
N PHE A 119 -16.80 -4.37 -7.10
CA PHE A 119 -16.32 -4.19 -5.73
C PHE A 119 -14.91 -4.72 -5.50
N VAL A 120 -14.19 -5.05 -6.57
CA VAL A 120 -12.83 -5.60 -6.50
C VAL A 120 -11.85 -4.67 -7.21
N GLY A 121 -10.85 -4.22 -6.46
CA GLY A 121 -9.62 -3.63 -6.96
C GLY A 121 -8.47 -4.63 -6.88
N PHE A 122 -7.50 -4.52 -7.77
CA PHE A 122 -6.29 -5.35 -7.73
C PHE A 122 -5.10 -4.66 -8.37
N GLY A 123 -3.90 -5.07 -7.96
CA GLY A 123 -2.67 -4.51 -8.49
C GLY A 123 -1.47 -5.43 -8.33
N ILE A 124 -0.36 -4.99 -8.90
CA ILE A 124 0.94 -5.65 -8.75
C ILE A 124 2.02 -4.58 -8.68
N ALA A 125 2.93 -4.74 -7.72
CA ALA A 125 3.90 -3.72 -7.40
C ALA A 125 5.25 -4.31 -6.98
N ASN A 126 6.29 -3.50 -7.12
CA ASN A 126 7.60 -3.72 -6.55
C ASN A 126 8.16 -2.35 -6.13
N ASN A 127 8.21 -2.13 -4.82
CA ASN A 127 8.66 -0.85 -4.26
C ASN A 127 10.12 -0.57 -4.60
N ARG A 128 10.97 -1.60 -4.64
CA ARG A 128 12.40 -1.50 -4.98
C ARG A 128 12.61 -1.02 -6.41
N MET A 129 11.70 -1.38 -7.31
CA MET A 129 11.72 -0.91 -8.69
C MET A 129 10.99 0.43 -8.88
N GLY A 130 10.29 0.91 -7.86
CA GLY A 130 9.41 2.08 -7.96
C GLY A 130 8.31 1.89 -9.00
N LEU A 131 7.80 0.66 -9.14
CA LEU A 131 6.80 0.29 -10.14
C LEU A 131 5.55 -0.25 -9.46
N GLU A 132 4.41 0.30 -9.82
CA GLU A 132 3.10 -0.18 -9.38
C GLU A 132 2.10 -0.04 -10.53
N PHE A 133 1.25 -1.06 -10.65
CA PHE A 133 0.00 -1.04 -11.40
C PHE A 133 -1.11 -1.33 -10.41
N PHE A 134 -2.15 -0.51 -10.40
CA PHE A 134 -3.35 -0.74 -9.62
C PHE A 134 -4.59 -0.44 -10.44
N TYR A 135 -5.57 -1.32 -10.41
CA TYR A 135 -6.88 -1.16 -10.99
C TYR A 135 -7.90 -1.13 -9.87
N SER A 136 -8.42 0.06 -9.56
CA SER A 136 -9.26 0.27 -8.38
C SER A 136 -10.69 -0.26 -8.55
N GLU A 137 -11.46 -0.25 -7.46
CA GLU A 137 -12.91 -0.50 -7.51
C GLU A 137 -13.64 0.43 -8.50
N GLU A 138 -13.21 1.69 -8.59
CA GLU A 138 -13.71 2.72 -9.53
C GLU A 138 -13.30 2.43 -10.98
N LYS A 139 -12.59 1.34 -11.23
CA LYS A 139 -12.14 0.89 -12.56
C LYS A 139 -11.28 1.92 -13.26
N VAL A 140 -10.48 2.62 -12.46
CA VAL A 140 -9.41 3.51 -12.88
C VAL A 140 -8.08 2.81 -12.71
N LEU A 141 -7.21 2.95 -13.70
CA LEU A 141 -5.84 2.47 -13.61
C LEU A 141 -4.96 3.56 -13.02
N SER A 142 -4.23 3.22 -11.97
CA SER A 142 -3.17 4.03 -11.39
C SER A 142 -1.83 3.33 -11.61
N PHE A 143 -0.80 4.09 -11.97
CA PHE A 143 0.54 3.56 -12.06
C PHE A 143 1.53 4.49 -11.36
N PHE A 144 2.51 3.91 -10.70
CA PHE A 144 3.70 4.63 -10.21
C PHE A 144 4.93 4.16 -10.98
N THR A 145 5.77 5.10 -11.39
CA THR A 145 7.02 4.80 -12.10
C THR A 145 8.06 5.91 -11.95
N ASP A 146 9.34 5.57 -11.94
CA ASP A 146 10.44 6.51 -12.14
C ASP A 146 10.71 6.80 -13.64
N ASN A 147 10.06 6.06 -14.55
CA ASN A 147 10.29 6.12 -15.99
C ASN A 147 8.99 6.36 -16.76
N HIS A 148 8.55 7.62 -16.79
CA HIS A 148 7.33 8.04 -17.49
C HIS A 148 7.34 7.69 -18.99
N LEU A 149 8.51 7.68 -19.65
CA LEU A 149 8.62 7.33 -21.08
C LEU A 149 8.25 5.86 -21.34
N ARG A 150 8.59 4.96 -20.42
CA ARG A 150 8.23 3.52 -20.52
C ARG A 150 6.72 3.34 -20.51
N LEU A 151 6.01 3.97 -19.58
CA LEU A 151 4.54 3.89 -19.51
C LEU A 151 3.87 4.66 -20.65
N SER A 152 4.39 5.82 -21.03
CA SER A 152 3.89 6.56 -22.20
C SER A 152 4.01 5.72 -23.48
N HIS A 153 5.12 4.99 -23.63
CA HIS A 153 5.31 4.07 -24.75
C HIS A 153 4.32 2.89 -24.69
N LEU A 154 4.10 2.31 -23.51
CA LEU A 154 3.09 1.26 -23.30
C LEU A 154 1.71 1.75 -23.75
N PHE A 155 1.24 2.90 -23.25
CA PHE A 155 -0.06 3.45 -23.63
C PHE A 155 -0.16 3.72 -25.13
N CYS A 156 0.92 4.23 -25.74
CA CYS A 156 0.98 4.41 -27.19
C CYS A 156 0.79 3.09 -27.96
N GLN A 157 1.39 1.98 -27.50
CA GLN A 157 1.23 0.66 -28.14
C GLN A 157 -0.22 0.15 -28.07
N TYR A 158 -0.93 0.44 -26.97
CA TYR A 158 -2.34 0.09 -26.78
C TYR A 158 -3.33 1.16 -27.29
N GLN A 159 -2.82 2.18 -27.99
CA GLN A 159 -3.60 3.27 -28.56
C GLN A 159 -4.44 4.02 -27.50
N ILE A 160 -3.91 4.16 -26.29
CA ILE A 160 -4.53 4.94 -25.21
C ILE A 160 -3.94 6.36 -25.30
N PRO A 161 -4.73 7.36 -25.69
CA PRO A 161 -4.22 8.72 -25.93
C PRO A 161 -3.96 9.48 -24.62
N TYR A 162 -3.06 10.46 -24.68
CA TYR A 162 -2.88 11.41 -23.58
C TYR A 162 -3.98 12.47 -23.57
N HIS A 163 -4.56 12.75 -22.39
CA HIS A 163 -5.64 13.70 -22.19
C HIS A 163 -5.46 14.53 -20.91
N ASN A 164 -5.14 15.82 -21.06
CA ASN A 164 -5.04 16.80 -19.95
C ASN A 164 -6.35 17.00 -19.14
N ALA A 165 -7.48 16.52 -19.65
CA ALA A 165 -8.79 16.64 -19.02
C ALA A 165 -9.48 15.27 -19.08
N LEU A 166 -8.81 14.27 -18.51
CA LEU A 166 -9.32 12.91 -18.41
C LEU A 166 -10.60 12.90 -17.56
N VAL A 167 -11.68 12.35 -18.10
CA VAL A 167 -12.93 12.14 -17.36
C VAL A 167 -12.88 10.76 -16.71
N LEU A 168 -12.95 10.74 -15.39
CA LEU A 168 -12.92 9.52 -14.59
C LEU A 168 -14.35 8.99 -14.31
N PRO A 169 -14.50 7.70 -13.98
CA PRO A 169 -15.75 7.13 -13.47
C PRO A 169 -16.38 7.95 -12.34
N ALA A 170 -15.58 8.40 -11.38
CA ALA A 170 -16.02 9.27 -10.29
C ALA A 170 -16.62 10.61 -10.73
N ASP A 171 -16.35 11.08 -11.96
CA ASP A 171 -16.89 12.36 -12.48
C ASP A 171 -18.33 12.22 -13.02
N TYR A 172 -18.89 11.01 -13.07
CA TYR A 172 -20.27 10.78 -13.49
C TYR A 172 -21.00 9.78 -12.60
N GLY A 173 -22.33 9.91 -12.54
CA GLY A 173 -23.18 8.99 -11.79
C GLY A 173 -23.14 7.57 -12.34
N HIS A 174 -22.79 6.61 -11.48
CA HIS A 174 -22.75 5.20 -11.79
C HIS A 174 -22.94 4.33 -10.52
N ASP A 175 -23.32 3.08 -10.73
CA ASP A 175 -23.45 2.06 -9.70
C ASP A 175 -22.33 1.03 -9.83
N HIS A 176 -21.87 0.53 -8.68
CA HIS A 176 -21.04 -0.65 -8.57
C HIS A 176 -21.93 -1.86 -8.28
N LEU A 177 -21.73 -2.94 -9.01
CA LEU A 177 -22.51 -4.16 -8.95
C LEU A 177 -21.56 -5.35 -8.81
N SER A 178 -21.88 -6.24 -7.87
CA SER A 178 -21.26 -7.55 -7.79
C SER A 178 -21.69 -8.38 -9.01
N LEU A 179 -20.82 -9.27 -9.48
CA LEU A 179 -21.15 -10.17 -10.57
C LEU A 179 -22.38 -11.05 -10.26
N LEU A 180 -22.65 -11.34 -8.99
CA LEU A 180 -23.85 -12.09 -8.56
C LEU A 180 -25.16 -11.34 -8.76
N ALA A 181 -25.11 -10.02 -8.78
CA ALA A 181 -26.28 -9.18 -8.98
C ALA A 181 -26.64 -9.04 -10.47
N LEU A 182 -25.79 -9.53 -11.37
CA LEU A 182 -25.98 -9.44 -12.81
C LEU A 182 -26.77 -10.65 -13.34
N PRO A 183 -27.78 -10.43 -14.19
CA PRO A 183 -28.37 -11.51 -14.98
C PRO A 183 -27.30 -12.16 -15.87
N ALA A 184 -27.45 -13.46 -16.15
CA ALA A 184 -26.49 -14.21 -16.94
C ALA A 184 -26.25 -13.59 -18.33
N GLU A 185 -27.27 -12.98 -18.94
CA GLU A 185 -27.15 -12.33 -20.25
C GLU A 185 -26.32 -11.05 -20.24
N GLN A 186 -26.05 -10.49 -19.06
CA GLN A 186 -25.21 -9.30 -18.86
C GLN A 186 -23.78 -9.66 -18.42
N LEU A 187 -23.51 -10.94 -18.15
CA LEU A 187 -22.16 -11.39 -17.85
C LEU A 187 -21.30 -11.42 -19.13
N PRO A 188 -20.00 -11.06 -19.02
CA PRO A 188 -19.03 -11.29 -20.09
C PRO A 188 -18.99 -12.76 -20.52
N GLU A 189 -18.66 -13.01 -21.79
CA GLU A 189 -18.61 -14.37 -22.36
C GLU A 189 -17.71 -15.32 -21.54
N SER A 190 -16.58 -14.81 -21.04
CA SER A 190 -15.63 -15.55 -20.20
C SER A 190 -16.21 -15.99 -18.85
N LEU A 191 -17.34 -15.41 -18.42
CA LEU A 191 -17.97 -15.64 -17.12
C LEU A 191 -19.31 -16.38 -17.21
N LEU A 192 -19.87 -16.59 -18.41
CA LEU A 192 -21.17 -17.24 -18.60
C LEU A 192 -21.26 -18.67 -18.03
N CYS A 193 -20.15 -19.39 -18.00
CA CYS A 193 -20.06 -20.76 -17.49
C CYS A 193 -19.60 -20.86 -16.04
N VAL A 194 -19.34 -19.72 -15.39
CA VAL A 194 -18.89 -19.67 -14.00
C VAL A 194 -20.12 -19.74 -13.11
N ASN A 195 -20.09 -20.61 -12.10
CA ASN A 195 -21.23 -20.77 -11.20
C ASN A 195 -21.31 -19.59 -10.20
N ASN A 196 -22.47 -19.40 -9.58
CA ASN A 196 -22.69 -18.30 -8.63
C ASN A 196 -21.72 -18.33 -7.43
N ARG A 197 -21.27 -19.50 -6.98
CA ARG A 197 -20.30 -19.55 -5.87
C ARG A 197 -18.96 -18.95 -6.32
N ASP A 198 -18.52 -19.25 -7.53
CA ASP A 198 -17.25 -18.79 -8.07
C ASP A 198 -17.30 -17.34 -8.55
N LEU A 199 -18.49 -16.77 -8.78
CA LEU A 199 -18.71 -15.35 -9.07
C LEU A 199 -18.73 -14.47 -7.81
N ASP A 200 -18.77 -15.06 -6.62
CA ASP A 200 -18.86 -14.35 -5.34
C ASP A 200 -17.49 -13.76 -4.96
N ALA A 201 -17.39 -12.43 -4.98
CA ALA A 201 -16.18 -11.69 -4.62
C ALA A 201 -15.69 -12.04 -3.22
N SER A 202 -16.58 -12.19 -2.24
CA SER A 202 -16.20 -12.54 -0.87
C SER A 202 -15.52 -13.90 -0.78
N LEU A 203 -15.89 -14.84 -1.65
CA LEU A 203 -15.32 -16.18 -1.70
C LEU A 203 -14.02 -16.21 -2.49
N PHE A 204 -14.01 -15.73 -3.73
CA PHE A 204 -12.81 -15.83 -4.56
C PHE A 204 -11.68 -14.92 -4.08
N CYS A 205 -11.99 -13.78 -3.45
CA CYS A 205 -10.97 -12.93 -2.81
C CYS A 205 -10.36 -13.62 -1.59
N ARG A 206 -11.16 -14.34 -0.79
CA ARG A 206 -10.65 -15.15 0.34
C ARG A 206 -9.76 -16.29 -0.14
N GLU A 207 -10.15 -16.97 -1.20
CA GLU A 207 -9.30 -18.00 -1.83
C GLU A 207 -7.98 -17.42 -2.33
N LEU A 208 -7.98 -16.20 -2.90
CA LEU A 208 -6.76 -15.51 -3.31
C LEU A 208 -5.88 -15.13 -2.13
N ILE A 209 -6.48 -14.61 -1.04
CA ILE A 209 -5.77 -14.31 0.20
C ILE A 209 -5.05 -15.55 0.72
N GLU A 210 -5.74 -16.69 0.79
CA GLU A 210 -5.16 -17.96 1.25
C GLU A 210 -4.07 -18.47 0.31
N GLN A 211 -4.28 -18.41 -1.02
CA GLN A 211 -3.32 -18.92 -2.00
C GLN A 211 -2.04 -18.09 -2.13
N LEU A 212 -2.13 -16.78 -1.87
CA LEU A 212 -1.01 -15.85 -1.94
C LEU A 212 -0.44 -15.49 -0.56
N ASP A 213 -0.94 -16.10 0.52
CA ASP A 213 -0.55 -15.81 1.91
C ASP A 213 -0.62 -14.31 2.24
N MET A 214 -1.74 -13.68 1.86
CA MET A 214 -1.89 -12.24 1.95
C MET A 214 -2.23 -11.80 3.37
N TYR A 215 -1.71 -10.65 3.76
CA TYR A 215 -2.01 -9.99 5.03
C TYR A 215 -2.74 -8.67 4.78
N GLN A 216 -3.64 -8.33 5.69
CA GLN A 216 -4.36 -7.06 5.62
C GLN A 216 -3.42 -5.91 5.98
N VAL A 217 -3.50 -4.82 5.24
CA VAL A 217 -2.75 -3.59 5.50
C VAL A 217 -3.69 -2.56 6.12
N GLU A 218 -3.29 -1.98 7.26
CA GLU A 218 -4.02 -0.87 7.88
C GLU A 218 -3.61 0.46 7.22
N GLU A 219 -4.57 1.37 7.02
CA GLU A 219 -4.34 2.75 6.55
C GLU A 219 -3.63 3.60 7.62
N GLY A 220 -2.41 3.24 8.02
CA GLY A 220 -1.67 3.92 9.08
C GLY A 220 -0.57 4.85 8.56
N LEU A 221 0.28 4.36 7.65
CA LEU A 221 1.41 5.11 7.11
C LEU A 221 1.54 4.89 5.59
N SER A 222 1.03 5.83 4.79
CA SER A 222 1.31 5.87 3.35
C SER A 222 2.51 6.78 3.11
N PHE A 223 3.65 6.21 2.76
CA PHE A 223 4.82 6.98 2.32
C PHE A 223 5.43 6.38 1.07
N PHE A 224 6.14 7.22 0.31
CA PHE A 224 6.82 6.80 -0.90
C PHE A 224 8.29 7.24 -0.89
N LEU A 225 9.18 6.26 -1.02
CA LEU A 225 10.59 6.49 -1.33
C LEU A 225 10.82 6.09 -2.78
N THR A 226 11.36 7.02 -3.57
CA THR A 226 11.74 6.73 -4.96
C THR A 226 12.82 5.64 -4.99
N ARG A 227 12.93 4.90 -6.10
CA ARG A 227 14.01 3.93 -6.30
C ARG A 227 15.40 4.52 -6.03
N LYS A 228 15.66 5.74 -6.52
CA LYS A 228 16.93 6.45 -6.30
C LYS A 228 17.20 6.69 -4.82
N GLU A 229 16.17 7.09 -4.07
CA GLU A 229 16.29 7.30 -2.62
C GLU A 229 16.53 5.97 -1.89
N GLN A 230 15.84 4.90 -2.28
CA GLN A 230 16.04 3.56 -1.71
C GLN A 230 17.46 3.03 -1.97
N GLU A 231 17.95 3.11 -3.21
CA GLU A 231 19.32 2.73 -3.57
C GLU A 231 20.37 3.57 -2.79
N GLN A 232 20.08 4.85 -2.58
CA GLN A 232 20.93 5.72 -1.79
C GLN A 232 20.95 5.31 -0.31
N ILE A 233 19.80 5.00 0.27
CA ILE A 233 19.70 4.53 1.66
C ILE A 233 20.41 3.18 1.84
N GLU A 234 20.18 2.24 0.94
CA GLU A 234 20.82 0.92 0.97
C GLU A 234 22.35 1.05 0.93
N ALA A 235 22.88 1.92 0.07
CA ALA A 235 24.31 2.18 0.01
C ALA A 235 24.87 2.77 1.31
N LEU A 236 24.13 3.67 1.96
CA LEU A 236 24.50 4.29 3.26
C LEU A 236 24.50 3.25 4.39
N ILE A 237 23.46 2.40 4.47
CA ILE A 237 23.37 1.37 5.51
C ILE A 237 24.51 0.35 5.34
N LYS A 238 24.76 -0.12 4.12
CA LYS A 238 25.84 -1.08 3.84
C LYS A 238 27.23 -0.56 4.17
N SER A 239 27.47 0.76 4.06
CA SER A 239 28.79 1.33 4.35
C SER A 239 29.06 1.48 5.85
N GLU A 240 28.07 1.90 6.64
CA GLU A 240 28.28 2.24 8.06
C GLU A 240 27.85 1.15 9.05
N LEU A 241 27.00 0.20 8.62
CA LEU A 241 26.59 -0.94 9.43
C LEU A 241 26.95 -2.28 8.75
N PRO A 242 28.23 -2.52 8.41
CA PRO A 242 28.61 -3.77 7.76
C PRO A 242 28.35 -4.96 8.68
N GLY A 243 27.44 -5.85 8.27
CA GLY A 243 27.09 -7.07 9.01
C GLY A 243 26.16 -6.86 10.21
N HIS A 244 25.50 -5.71 10.32
CA HIS A 244 24.41 -5.53 11.27
C HIS A 244 23.12 -6.16 10.73
N ASP A 245 22.30 -6.78 11.57
CA ASP A 245 21.07 -7.47 11.16
C ASP A 245 20.11 -6.56 10.38
N LEU A 246 20.11 -5.26 10.71
CA LEU A 246 19.29 -4.24 10.03
C LEU A 246 19.77 -3.90 8.60
N ALA A 247 20.97 -4.32 8.19
CA ALA A 247 21.45 -4.12 6.83
C ALA A 247 20.74 -5.04 5.81
N GLU A 248 20.09 -6.10 6.29
CA GLU A 248 19.29 -7.02 5.48
C GLU A 248 17.81 -6.62 5.44
N VAL A 249 17.38 -5.70 6.30
CA VAL A 249 15.99 -5.23 6.38
C VAL A 249 15.78 -4.06 5.40
N GLU A 250 14.68 -4.11 4.66
CA GLU A 250 14.29 -2.99 3.79
C GLU A 250 13.98 -1.75 4.65
N PHE A 251 14.58 -0.60 4.34
CA PHE A 251 14.43 0.60 5.15
C PHE A 251 12.97 1.08 5.25
N GLY A 252 12.16 0.86 4.22
CA GLY A 252 10.72 1.09 4.28
C GLY A 252 10.04 0.25 5.36
N GLY A 253 10.44 -1.02 5.51
CA GLY A 253 9.99 -1.89 6.60
C GLY A 253 10.30 -1.30 7.97
N LEU A 254 11.51 -0.76 8.17
CA LEU A 254 11.88 -0.11 9.43
C LEU A 254 11.01 1.10 9.78
N LEU A 255 10.58 1.87 8.78
CA LEU A 255 9.68 3.02 8.99
C LEU A 255 8.28 2.56 9.43
N LEU A 256 7.78 1.45 8.87
CA LEU A 256 6.52 0.82 9.26
C LEU A 256 6.62 0.18 10.64
N ASP A 257 7.67 -0.61 10.90
CA ASP A 257 7.91 -1.25 12.19
C ASP A 257 7.99 -0.21 13.32
N TRP A 258 8.56 0.98 13.04
CA TRP A 258 8.57 2.09 13.98
C TRP A 258 7.15 2.60 14.27
N SER A 259 6.32 2.77 13.24
CA SER A 259 4.92 3.16 13.41
C SER A 259 4.14 2.13 14.23
N ASP A 260 4.27 0.85 13.90
CA ASP A 260 3.57 -0.25 14.58
C ASP A 260 3.97 -0.33 16.05
N PHE A 261 5.28 -0.23 16.35
CA PHE A 261 5.79 -0.15 17.72
C PHE A 261 5.18 1.03 18.50
N VAL A 262 5.06 2.21 17.88
CA VAL A 262 4.43 3.37 18.51
C VAL A 262 2.95 3.13 18.79
N THR A 263 2.21 2.58 17.81
CA THR A 263 0.80 2.24 17.96
C THR A 263 0.58 1.23 19.09
N GLU A 264 1.40 0.19 19.19
CA GLU A 264 1.36 -0.77 20.29
C GLU A 264 1.57 -0.07 21.64
N CYS A 265 2.56 0.83 21.70
CA CYS A 265 2.86 1.62 22.88
C CYS A 265 1.74 2.61 23.28
N GLU A 266 0.96 3.13 22.33
CA GLU A 266 -0.19 4.00 22.61
C GLU A 266 -1.32 3.24 23.30
N HIS A 267 -1.55 1.98 22.92
CA HIS A 267 -2.61 1.14 23.49
C HIS A 267 -2.18 0.58 24.84
N THR A 268 -1.41 -0.51 24.83
CA THR A 268 -0.78 -1.14 25.99
C THR A 268 0.33 -2.03 25.43
N PHE A 269 1.58 -1.66 25.71
CA PHE A 269 2.73 -2.42 25.23
C PHE A 269 2.83 -3.73 26.04
N ASP A 270 2.51 -4.85 25.42
CA ASP A 270 2.42 -6.15 26.09
C ASP A 270 3.76 -6.90 26.14
N GLY A 271 4.76 -6.42 25.42
CA GLY A 271 6.11 -6.99 25.42
C GLY A 271 6.92 -6.75 26.71
N ASP A 272 8.13 -7.33 26.73
CA ASP A 272 9.11 -7.20 27.80
C ASP A 272 10.14 -6.06 27.57
N LEU A 273 11.13 -5.94 28.47
CA LEU A 273 12.15 -4.89 28.33
C LEU A 273 13.07 -5.08 27.12
N TRP A 274 13.29 -6.32 26.68
CA TRP A 274 14.10 -6.62 25.51
C TRP A 274 13.35 -6.24 24.23
N GLU A 275 12.07 -6.58 24.11
CA GLU A 275 11.22 -6.20 22.97
C GLU A 275 11.10 -4.68 22.86
N TYR A 276 10.88 -3.99 23.99
CA TYR A 276 10.86 -2.52 24.02
C TYR A 276 12.19 -1.92 23.52
N ARG A 277 13.33 -2.56 23.85
CA ARG A 277 14.64 -2.14 23.35
C ARG A 277 14.79 -2.35 21.85
N GLN A 278 14.19 -3.40 21.26
CA GLN A 278 14.22 -3.60 19.80
C GLN A 278 13.50 -2.46 19.07
N GLY A 279 12.36 -1.98 19.59
CA GLY A 279 11.70 -0.77 19.08
C GLY A 279 12.63 0.46 19.06
N LEU A 280 13.43 0.64 20.11
CA LEU A 280 14.42 1.72 20.18
C LEU A 280 15.62 1.52 19.23
N VAL A 281 15.97 0.27 18.90
CA VAL A 281 17.01 -0.05 17.92
C VAL A 281 16.58 0.34 16.51
N ILE A 282 15.34 0.05 16.12
CA ILE A 282 14.74 0.49 14.85
C ILE A 282 14.86 2.01 14.73
N ARG A 283 14.50 2.72 15.81
CA ARG A 283 14.56 4.18 15.90
C ARG A 283 15.98 4.74 15.75
N ASP A 284 16.98 4.10 16.35
CA ASP A 284 18.38 4.50 16.19
C ASP A 284 18.88 4.25 14.76
N ALA A 285 18.43 3.19 14.09
CA ALA A 285 18.78 2.93 12.69
C ALA A 285 18.17 3.97 11.74
N ILE A 286 16.90 4.36 11.95
CA ILE A 286 16.28 5.45 11.19
C ILE A 286 17.07 6.76 11.39
N GLN A 287 17.46 7.07 12.63
CA GLN A 287 18.25 8.26 12.93
C GLN A 287 19.62 8.25 12.23
N LEU A 288 20.31 7.11 12.20
CA LEU A 288 21.58 6.98 11.51
C LEU A 288 21.42 7.35 10.03
N VAL A 289 20.39 6.83 9.36
CA VAL A 289 20.12 7.16 7.96
C VAL A 289 19.82 8.66 7.79
N ILE A 290 19.02 9.27 8.67
CA ILE A 290 18.75 10.72 8.66
C ILE A 290 20.05 11.54 8.82
N GLU A 291 20.98 11.10 9.66
CA GLU A 291 22.23 11.84 9.89
C GLU A 291 23.13 11.89 8.66
N MET A 292 23.14 10.80 7.89
CA MET A 292 24.04 10.57 6.77
C MET A 292 23.44 10.94 5.41
N ALA A 293 22.12 10.85 5.27
CA ALA A 293 21.45 11.14 4.03
C ALA A 293 21.64 12.62 3.61
N PRO A 294 21.63 12.92 2.31
CA PRO A 294 21.56 14.31 1.85
C PRO A 294 20.34 15.00 2.44
N LYS A 295 20.47 16.31 2.67
CA LYS A 295 19.45 17.11 3.37
C LYS A 295 18.03 16.87 2.87
N ALA A 296 17.80 16.85 1.55
CA ALA A 296 16.46 16.64 0.99
C ALA A 296 15.86 15.29 1.40
N LEU A 297 16.65 14.22 1.34
CA LEU A 297 16.22 12.88 1.75
C LEU A 297 16.05 12.78 3.27
N ALA A 298 16.96 13.38 4.04
CA ALA A 298 16.82 13.45 5.50
C ALA A 298 15.55 14.19 5.93
N ASP A 299 15.25 15.33 5.30
CA ASP A 299 14.04 16.13 5.56
C ASP A 299 12.78 15.33 5.19
N LYS A 300 12.80 14.58 4.08
CA LYS A 300 11.71 13.68 3.68
C LYS A 300 11.49 12.55 4.68
N ILE A 301 12.54 11.84 5.09
CA ILE A 301 12.45 10.77 6.11
C ILE A 301 11.90 11.34 7.42
N MET A 302 12.39 12.51 7.86
CA MET A 302 11.87 13.18 9.05
C MET A 302 10.38 13.54 8.93
N SER A 303 9.91 13.94 7.75
CA SER A 303 8.49 14.18 7.49
C SER A 303 7.66 12.91 7.69
N ILE A 304 8.10 11.79 7.12
CA ILE A 304 7.43 10.48 7.20
C ILE A 304 7.25 10.04 8.66
N ILE A 305 8.31 10.13 9.47
CA ILE A 305 8.26 9.67 10.87
C ILE A 305 7.66 10.69 11.85
N SER A 306 7.30 11.89 11.38
CA SER A 306 6.96 13.01 12.26
C SER A 306 5.73 12.73 13.12
N GLU A 307 4.70 12.11 12.55
CA GLU A 307 3.48 11.76 13.27
C GLU A 307 3.71 10.65 14.30
N PRO A 308 4.28 9.47 13.95
CA PRO A 308 4.67 8.46 14.93
C PRO A 308 5.59 9.00 16.04
N ASP A 309 6.59 9.82 15.69
CA ASP A 309 7.49 10.44 16.69
C ASP A 309 6.74 11.39 17.65
N MET A 310 5.77 12.16 17.14
CA MET A 310 4.92 13.00 17.99
C MET A 310 3.98 12.19 18.89
N ALA A 311 3.37 11.13 18.36
CA ALA A 311 2.53 10.19 19.10
C ALA A 311 3.32 9.55 20.25
N PHE A 312 4.49 8.98 19.93
CA PHE A 312 5.39 8.39 20.91
C PHE A 312 5.78 9.40 22.00
N LYS A 313 6.17 10.61 21.63
CA LYS A 313 6.47 11.68 22.60
C LYS A 313 5.34 11.91 23.59
N LYS A 314 4.08 11.95 23.15
CA LYS A 314 2.91 12.23 24.01
C LYS A 314 2.74 11.15 25.09
N ILE A 315 3.06 9.90 24.80
CA ILE A 315 2.85 8.76 25.70
C ILE A 315 4.04 8.48 26.64
N LEU A 316 5.18 9.14 26.46
CA LEU A 316 6.36 8.95 27.32
C LEU A 316 6.25 9.70 28.67
N ILE A 317 6.52 8.96 29.76
CA ILE A 317 6.69 9.42 31.15
C ILE A 317 8.14 9.31 31.62
N ASP A 318 8.47 9.90 32.77
CA ASP A 318 9.83 9.94 33.37
C ASP A 318 10.96 10.30 32.39
N ARG A 319 10.73 11.35 31.59
CA ARG A 319 11.63 11.82 30.52
C ARG A 319 13.00 12.34 30.97
N ARG A 320 13.32 12.21 32.25
CA ARG A 320 14.64 12.51 32.83
C ARG A 320 15.61 11.34 32.65
N LYS A 321 15.07 10.13 32.50
CA LYS A 321 15.82 8.88 32.28
C LYS A 321 15.76 8.50 30.81
N ARG A 322 16.69 7.65 30.43
CA ARG A 322 16.84 7.11 29.08
C ARG A 322 17.11 5.63 29.18
N LEU A 323 16.43 4.86 28.34
CA LEU A 323 16.76 3.46 28.14
C LEU A 323 17.71 3.40 26.95
N ASP A 324 18.95 2.97 27.20
CA ASP A 324 19.88 2.73 26.11
C ASP A 324 19.51 1.43 25.39
N PRO A 325 19.39 1.46 24.05
CA PRO A 325 19.31 0.24 23.28
C PRO A 325 20.62 -0.56 23.47
N PRO A 326 20.56 -1.89 23.33
CA PRO A 326 21.70 -2.76 23.59
C PRO A 326 22.81 -2.68 22.52
N THR A 327 22.57 -2.00 21.40
CA THR A 327 23.44 -2.01 20.21
C THR A 327 24.24 -0.72 20.01
N ASP A 328 25.45 -0.87 19.46
CA ASP A 328 26.46 0.17 19.24
C ASP A 328 26.20 1.03 17.98
N ILE A 329 24.96 1.45 17.71
CA ILE A 329 24.72 2.44 16.65
C ILE A 329 25.28 3.78 17.13
N THR A 330 26.40 4.20 16.53
CA THR A 330 27.10 5.44 16.91
C THR A 330 26.46 6.61 16.18
N LEU A 331 25.75 7.46 16.93
CA LEU A 331 25.07 8.65 16.42
C LEU A 331 25.84 9.92 16.78
N THR A 332 25.93 10.85 15.84
CA THR A 332 26.66 12.12 15.98
C THR A 332 25.74 13.30 16.28
N LYS A 333 24.44 13.21 15.96
CA LYS A 333 23.43 14.24 16.21
C LYS A 333 22.47 13.81 17.32
N ASN A 334 21.70 14.78 17.78
CA ASN A 334 20.62 14.51 18.71
C ASN A 334 19.55 13.66 18.00
N ARG A 335 19.28 12.52 18.62
CA ARG A 335 18.18 11.61 18.31
C ARG A 335 16.82 12.34 18.33
N PHE A 336 15.92 12.04 17.37
CA PHE A 336 14.49 12.30 17.56
C PHE A 336 13.97 11.53 18.81
N TRP A 337 13.02 12.09 19.56
CA TRP A 337 12.95 11.94 21.03
C TRP A 337 12.73 10.50 21.53
N TYR A 338 13.51 10.08 22.54
CA TYR A 338 13.42 8.73 23.15
C TYR A 338 13.72 8.73 24.66
N HIS A 339 13.73 9.92 25.27
CA HIS A 339 13.87 10.03 26.72
C HIS A 339 12.53 9.75 27.40
N GLY A 340 12.54 8.85 28.36
CA GLY A 340 11.38 8.41 29.10
C GLY A 340 11.05 6.94 28.88
N MET A 341 9.91 6.55 29.41
CA MET A 341 9.31 5.22 29.31
C MET A 341 7.86 5.38 28.93
N VAL A 342 7.29 4.47 28.14
CA VAL A 342 5.86 4.53 27.82
C VAL A 342 4.99 4.49 29.07
N ARG A 343 3.87 5.21 29.04
CA ARG A 343 2.90 5.25 30.15
C ARG A 343 2.14 3.93 30.28
N ASN A 344 1.70 3.36 29.17
CA ASN A 344 0.81 2.22 29.10
C ASN A 344 1.62 0.92 29.05
N GLN A 345 2.36 0.64 30.13
CA GLN A 345 3.18 -0.56 30.26
C GLN A 345 2.32 -1.78 30.59
N GLY A 346 2.42 -2.83 29.79
CA GLY A 346 1.94 -4.17 30.14
C GLY A 346 2.66 -4.74 31.36
N SER A 347 2.20 -5.91 31.81
CA SER A 347 2.70 -6.52 33.06
C SER A 347 4.18 -6.91 32.99
N ASP A 348 4.64 -7.37 31.83
CA ASP A 348 5.99 -7.90 31.66
C ASP A 348 7.05 -6.79 31.62
N LEU A 349 6.88 -5.77 30.75
CA LEU A 349 7.73 -4.57 30.76
C LEU A 349 7.78 -3.93 32.16
N ARG A 350 6.63 -3.74 32.82
CA ARG A 350 6.59 -3.13 34.16
C ARG A 350 7.38 -3.93 35.18
N ARG A 351 7.27 -5.26 35.17
CA ARG A 351 8.02 -6.16 36.06
C ARG A 351 9.51 -6.04 35.83
N ASP A 352 9.94 -5.98 34.58
CA ASP A 352 11.36 -5.89 34.25
C ASP A 352 11.95 -4.52 34.58
N LEU A 353 11.19 -3.45 34.39
CA LEU A 353 11.57 -2.11 34.86
C LEU A 353 11.76 -2.06 36.38
N ILE A 354 10.90 -2.73 37.15
CA ILE A 354 11.07 -2.86 38.61
C ILE A 354 12.37 -3.61 38.94
N ARG A 355 12.62 -4.75 38.28
CA ARG A 355 13.84 -5.56 38.48
C ARG A 355 15.12 -4.78 38.16
N HIS A 356 15.09 -3.99 37.09
CA HIS A 356 16.19 -3.14 36.66
C HIS A 356 16.28 -1.82 37.45
N GLY A 357 15.40 -1.61 38.43
CA GLY A 357 15.45 -0.44 39.31
C GLY A 357 15.03 0.87 38.64
N TRP A 358 14.29 0.83 37.52
CA TRP A 358 13.84 2.02 36.79
C TRP A 358 13.07 3.00 37.69
N PHE A 359 12.25 2.48 38.61
CA PHE A 359 11.47 3.30 39.55
C PHE A 359 12.24 3.72 40.81
N LYS A 360 13.51 3.36 40.93
CA LYS A 360 14.38 3.79 42.04
C LYS A 360 15.07 5.10 41.62
N GLY A 361 14.50 6.24 42.05
CA GLY A 361 15.07 7.59 41.87
C GLY A 361 14.34 8.43 40.85
#